data_AF-A0A7Y0BH97-F1
#
_entry.id   AF-A0A7Y0BH97-F1
#
_cell.length_a   1.000
_cell.length_b   1.000
_cell.length_c   1.000
_cell.angle_alpha   90.00
_cell.angle_beta   90.00
_cell.angle_gamma   90.00
#
_symmetry.space_group_name_H-M   'P 1'
#
loop_
_entity.id
_entity.type
_entity.pdbx_description
1 polymer ?
#
loop_
_entity_poly.entity_id
_entity_poly.type
_entity_poly.pdbx_seq_one_letter_code
_entity_poly.pdbx_strand_id
1 'polypeptide(L)'
;MNWLARLKKIDTTPTAEATEPTKPGFVGFVAPGMAPMQKNRGDSPAANDPTAGAHDPDRWAWPHSQAMTGREIDTFTARLHHFTRRGLAEPDAERVADKLVTRDREADDRRLCLECVHLAGHAGIWGCKNWQRAGVATKPQHAQLSVALVIQPQRCDGFMDQNQQETIR
;
A
#
# COMPACT_ATOMS: atom_id res chain seq x y z
N MET A 1 10.75 -1.33 28.58
CA MET A 1 9.44 -0.76 29.01
C MET A 1 8.35 -1.41 28.17
N ASN A 2 7.36 -2.03 28.81
CA ASN A 2 6.38 -2.93 28.17
C ASN A 2 5.10 -2.18 27.76
N TRP A 3 4.74 -2.26 26.48
CA TRP A 3 3.53 -1.69 25.87
C TRP A 3 2.22 -2.15 26.55
N LEU A 4 2.18 -3.36 27.09
CA LEU A 4 1.03 -3.89 27.85
C LEU A 4 0.72 -3.11 29.14
N ALA A 5 1.73 -2.50 29.77
CA ALA A 5 1.51 -1.69 30.98
C ALA A 5 0.87 -0.33 30.67
N ARG A 6 0.96 0.13 29.41
CA ARG A 6 0.33 1.37 28.95
C ARG A 6 -1.15 1.17 28.64
N LEU A 7 -1.51 0.04 28.04
CA LEU A 7 -2.91 -0.28 27.70
C LEU A 7 -3.78 -0.44 28.96
N LYS A 8 -3.29 -1.12 30.00
CA LYS A 8 -4.04 -1.32 31.26
C LYS A 8 -4.35 -0.04 32.03
N LYS A 9 -3.69 1.09 31.74
CA LYS A 9 -3.98 2.39 32.40
C LYS A 9 -5.17 3.12 31.79
N ILE A 10 -5.60 2.74 30.59
CA ILE A 10 -6.64 3.46 29.84
C ILE A 10 -8.05 3.01 30.27
N ASP A 11 -8.20 1.82 30.84
CA ASP A 11 -9.50 1.27 31.29
C ASP A 11 -9.99 1.77 32.67
N THR A 12 -9.36 2.80 33.24
CA THR A 12 -9.83 3.38 34.52
C THR A 12 -10.75 4.57 34.23
N THR A 13 -12.02 4.29 33.96
CA THR A 13 -13.08 5.30 34.03
C THR A 13 -13.13 5.89 35.44
N PRO A 14 -13.07 7.22 35.62
CA PRO A 14 -13.38 7.81 36.92
C PRO A 14 -14.86 7.63 37.19
N THR A 15 -15.18 6.94 38.28
CA THR A 15 -16.52 6.80 38.84
C THR A 15 -17.06 8.18 39.15
N ALA A 16 -17.97 8.69 38.31
CA ALA A 16 -18.78 9.84 38.64
C ALA A 16 -19.87 9.38 39.61
N GLU A 17 -19.60 9.48 40.92
CA GLU A 17 -20.62 9.36 41.95
C GLU A 17 -21.60 10.53 41.81
N ALA A 18 -22.89 10.20 41.68
CA ALA A 18 -23.97 11.18 41.68
C ALA A 18 -24.11 11.79 43.08
N THR A 19 -23.75 13.06 43.23
CA THR A 19 -24.09 13.84 44.42
C THR A 19 -25.44 14.54 44.20
N GLU A 20 -26.36 14.37 45.15
CA GLU A 20 -27.69 15.01 45.16
C GLU A 20 -27.60 16.54 44.97
N PRO A 21 -28.56 17.18 44.27
CA PRO A 21 -28.59 18.63 44.17
C PRO A 21 -29.19 19.23 45.45
N THR A 22 -28.35 19.93 46.21
CA THR A 22 -28.80 20.92 47.20
C THR A 22 -29.59 22.02 46.47
N LYS A 23 -30.84 22.24 46.91
CA LYS A 23 -31.77 23.25 46.38
C LYS A 23 -31.09 24.63 46.22
N PRO A 24 -31.02 25.22 45.01
CA PRO A 24 -30.74 26.63 44.87
C PRO A 24 -32.04 27.42 44.79
N GLY A 25 -32.07 28.54 45.53
CA GLY A 25 -33.15 29.51 45.51
C GLY A 25 -33.43 30.06 44.11
N PHE A 26 -34.68 30.43 43.92
CA PHE A 26 -35.23 30.99 42.69
C PHE A 26 -34.52 32.31 42.34
N VAL A 27 -33.65 32.28 41.32
CA VAL A 27 -33.15 33.48 40.64
C VAL A 27 -33.95 33.63 39.35
N GLY A 28 -34.71 34.73 39.24
CA GLY A 28 -35.47 35.05 38.04
C GLY A 28 -34.54 35.27 36.86
N PHE A 29 -34.66 34.44 35.83
CA PHE A 29 -33.96 34.62 34.56
C PHE A 29 -34.64 35.72 33.73
N VAL A 30 -33.90 36.78 33.42
CA VAL A 30 -34.26 37.73 32.36
C VAL A 30 -33.72 37.17 31.05
N ALA A 31 -34.60 36.80 30.12
CA ALA A 31 -34.20 36.27 28.82
C ALA A 31 -33.62 37.40 27.93
N PRO A 32 -32.48 37.19 27.23
CA PRO A 32 -32.12 38.01 26.09
C PRO A 32 -33.13 37.77 24.97
N GLY A 33 -33.52 38.84 24.26
CA GLY A 33 -34.41 38.77 23.11
C GLY A 33 -33.94 37.75 22.07
N MET A 34 -34.88 37.02 21.48
CA MET A 34 -34.63 36.00 20.47
C MET A 34 -33.81 36.59 19.32
N ALA A 35 -32.54 36.20 19.21
CA ALA A 35 -31.80 36.39 17.97
C ALA A 35 -32.46 35.53 16.89
N PRO A 36 -32.61 36.02 15.64
CA PRO A 36 -33.13 35.21 14.56
C PRO A 36 -32.19 34.02 14.36
N MET A 37 -32.72 32.83 14.60
CA MET A 37 -32.03 31.57 14.33
C MET A 37 -31.71 31.53 12.83
N GLN A 38 -30.44 31.68 12.46
CA GLN A 38 -30.01 31.48 11.09
C GLN A 38 -30.34 30.03 10.71
N LYS A 39 -31.38 29.85 9.92
CA LYS A 39 -31.68 28.58 9.26
C LYS A 39 -30.56 28.35 8.25
N ASN A 40 -29.53 27.62 8.65
CA ASN A 40 -28.56 27.07 7.71
C ASN A 40 -29.38 26.22 6.73
N ARG A 41 -29.52 26.70 5.49
CA ARG A 41 -30.10 25.87 4.44
C ARG A 41 -29.21 24.64 4.34
N GLY A 42 -29.79 23.47 4.54
CA GLY A 42 -29.12 22.17 4.52
C GLY A 42 -28.74 21.77 3.10
N ASP A 43 -28.07 22.66 2.38
CA ASP A 43 -27.57 22.44 1.02
C ASP A 43 -26.11 21.94 1.07
N SER A 44 -25.57 21.66 2.26
CA SER A 44 -24.31 20.91 2.36
C SER A 44 -24.57 19.49 1.90
N PRO A 45 -23.96 19.03 0.80
CA PRO A 45 -24.12 17.67 0.36
C PRO A 45 -23.63 16.74 1.49
N ALA A 46 -24.25 15.58 1.59
CA ALA A 46 -23.84 14.60 2.58
C ALA A 46 -22.35 14.29 2.41
N ALA A 47 -21.61 14.03 3.50
CA ALA A 47 -20.19 13.68 3.40
C ALA A 47 -19.92 12.42 2.53
N ASN A 48 -20.97 11.61 2.30
CA ASN A 48 -20.96 10.42 1.46
C ASN A 48 -21.63 10.64 0.10
N ASP A 49 -22.03 11.87 -0.23
CA ASP A 49 -22.66 12.18 -1.51
C ASP A 49 -21.59 12.01 -2.62
N PRO A 50 -21.75 11.04 -3.54
CA PRO A 50 -20.77 10.81 -4.60
C PRO A 50 -20.67 11.98 -5.58
N THR A 51 -21.58 12.95 -5.51
CA THR A 51 -21.56 14.19 -6.30
C THR A 51 -20.90 15.37 -5.57
N ALA A 52 -20.55 15.22 -4.28
CA ALA A 52 -19.81 16.22 -3.50
C ALA A 52 -18.33 16.27 -3.89
N GLY A 53 -18.07 16.70 -5.12
CA GLY A 53 -16.73 16.90 -5.65
C GLY A 53 -16.03 15.58 -5.97
N ALA A 54 -16.00 15.26 -7.26
CA ALA A 54 -15.07 14.32 -7.86
C ALA A 54 -13.62 14.84 -7.66
N HIS A 55 -13.15 14.82 -6.42
CA HIS A 55 -11.79 15.14 -6.06
C HIS A 55 -10.97 13.89 -6.37
N ASP A 56 -10.01 14.06 -7.29
CA ASP A 56 -9.00 13.05 -7.57
C ASP A 56 -8.43 12.50 -6.25
N PRO A 57 -8.62 11.20 -5.94
CA PRO A 57 -8.15 10.61 -4.69
C PRO A 57 -6.62 10.66 -4.58
N ASP A 58 -5.91 10.75 -5.70
CA ASP A 58 -4.45 10.76 -5.76
C ASP A 58 -3.85 12.17 -5.64
N ARG A 59 -4.68 13.22 -5.49
CA ARG A 59 -4.23 14.63 -5.43
C ARG A 59 -3.10 14.90 -4.42
N TRP A 60 -3.13 14.20 -3.28
CA TRP A 60 -2.14 14.36 -2.20
C TRP A 60 -1.17 13.18 -2.09
N ALA A 61 -1.28 12.20 -2.97
CA ALA A 61 -0.36 11.07 -3.05
C ALA A 61 0.99 11.51 -3.65
N TRP A 62 1.84 10.55 -4.00
CA TRP A 62 3.09 10.83 -4.72
C TRP A 62 2.84 11.69 -5.98
N PRO A 63 3.62 12.76 -6.23
CA PRO A 63 4.88 13.13 -5.56
C PRO A 63 4.73 14.09 -4.36
N HIS A 64 3.50 14.46 -3.99
CA HIS A 64 3.24 15.42 -2.92
C HIS A 64 3.38 14.82 -1.51
N SER A 65 3.26 13.49 -1.38
CA SER A 65 3.54 12.75 -0.16
C SER A 65 4.16 11.38 -0.47
N GLN A 66 4.48 10.60 0.57
CA GLN A 66 4.93 9.21 0.42
C GLN A 66 3.79 8.22 0.16
N ALA A 67 2.53 8.65 0.29
CA ALA A 67 1.38 7.81 0.03
C ALA A 67 1.36 7.36 -1.43
N MET A 68 1.03 6.08 -1.65
CA MET A 68 0.91 5.52 -2.99
C MET A 68 -0.34 6.06 -3.69
N THR A 69 -0.20 6.35 -4.98
CA THR A 69 -1.35 6.57 -5.87
C THR A 69 -2.13 5.27 -6.06
N GLY A 70 -3.40 5.36 -6.49
CA GLY A 70 -4.20 4.17 -6.83
C GLY A 70 -3.50 3.27 -7.84
N ARG A 71 -2.87 3.86 -8.86
CA ARG A 71 -2.09 3.12 -9.87
C ARG A 71 -0.87 2.39 -9.28
N GLU A 72 -0.19 3.01 -8.33
CA GLU A 72 0.93 2.37 -7.61
C GLU A 72 0.42 1.19 -6.77
N ILE A 73 -0.74 1.34 -6.11
CA ILE A 73 -1.38 0.26 -5.33
C ILE A 73 -1.77 -0.92 -6.23
N ASP A 74 -2.35 -0.66 -7.40
CA ASP A 74 -2.71 -1.70 -8.36
C ASP A 74 -1.47 -2.46 -8.83
N THR A 75 -0.40 -1.72 -9.16
CA THR A 75 0.88 -2.29 -9.60
C THR A 75 1.53 -3.14 -8.50
N PHE A 76 1.52 -2.63 -7.26
CA PHE A 76 2.02 -3.35 -6.09
C PHE A 76 1.26 -4.65 -5.85
N THR A 77 -0.07 -4.59 -5.84
CA THR A 77 -0.95 -5.76 -5.65
C THR A 77 -0.73 -6.80 -6.73
N ALA A 78 -0.64 -6.37 -8.00
CA ALA A 78 -0.37 -7.26 -9.12
C ALA A 78 0.99 -7.96 -8.99
N ARG A 79 2.03 -7.23 -8.56
CA ARG A 79 3.37 -7.79 -8.29
C ARG A 79 3.38 -8.75 -7.13
N LEU A 80 2.73 -8.42 -6.00
CA LEU A 80 2.63 -9.30 -4.84
C LEU A 80 2.01 -10.64 -5.24
N HIS A 81 0.88 -10.60 -5.97
CA HIS A 81 0.25 -11.82 -6.49
C HIS A 81 1.11 -12.54 -7.54
N HIS A 82 1.84 -11.82 -8.38
CA HIS A 82 2.77 -12.44 -9.34
C HIS A 82 3.90 -13.19 -8.62
N PHE A 83 4.57 -12.54 -7.67
CA PHE A 83 5.74 -13.09 -6.98
C PHE A 83 5.39 -14.27 -6.07
N THR A 84 4.25 -14.20 -5.39
CA THR A 84 3.72 -15.32 -4.59
C THR A 84 3.40 -16.53 -5.47
N ARG A 85 2.76 -16.34 -6.63
CA ARG A 85 2.54 -17.43 -7.61
C ARG A 85 3.83 -18.03 -8.17
N ARG A 86 4.93 -17.26 -8.19
CA ARG A 86 6.27 -17.74 -8.58
C ARG A 86 6.99 -18.49 -7.45
N GLY A 87 6.39 -18.56 -6.26
CA GLY A 87 6.87 -19.33 -5.12
C GLY A 87 7.61 -18.51 -4.05
N LEU A 88 7.68 -17.17 -4.17
CA LEU A 88 8.24 -16.34 -3.11
C LEU A 88 7.24 -16.27 -1.93
N ALA A 89 7.73 -16.36 -0.70
CA ALA A 89 6.87 -16.23 0.48
C ALA A 89 6.23 -14.83 0.52
N GLU A 90 4.98 -14.73 0.94
CA GLU A 90 4.23 -13.47 1.01
C GLU A 90 4.99 -12.30 1.66
N PRO A 91 5.61 -12.42 2.85
CA PRO A 91 6.34 -11.31 3.46
C PRO A 91 7.58 -10.88 2.66
N ASP A 92 8.22 -11.82 1.95
CA ASP A 92 9.36 -11.51 1.09
C ASP A 92 8.89 -10.87 -0.22
N ALA A 93 7.77 -11.33 -0.77
CA ALA A 93 7.15 -10.77 -1.96
C ALA A 93 6.67 -9.33 -1.72
N GLU A 94 6.07 -9.05 -0.57
CA GLU A 94 5.66 -7.72 -0.15
C GLU A 94 6.87 -6.78 -0.05
N ARG A 95 7.92 -7.21 0.66
CA ARG A 95 9.17 -6.44 0.81
C ARG A 95 9.85 -6.15 -0.52
N VAL A 96 9.79 -7.09 -1.47
CA VAL A 96 10.32 -6.88 -2.83
C VAL A 96 9.43 -5.90 -3.60
N ALA A 97 8.10 -6.06 -3.56
CA ALA A 97 7.16 -5.17 -4.24
C ALA A 97 7.27 -3.73 -3.75
N ASP A 98 7.43 -3.51 -2.44
CA ASP A 98 7.65 -2.20 -1.82
C ASP A 98 8.90 -1.50 -2.39
N LYS A 99 10.02 -2.22 -2.48
CA LYS A 99 11.25 -1.70 -3.12
C LYS A 99 11.01 -1.31 -4.59
N LEU A 100 10.16 -2.03 -5.30
CA LEU A 100 9.86 -1.73 -6.69
C LEU A 100 8.96 -0.49 -6.85
N VAL A 101 8.22 -0.07 -5.82
CA VAL A 101 7.50 1.22 -5.84
C VAL A 101 8.52 2.36 -5.93
N THR A 102 9.54 2.36 -5.08
CA THR A 102 10.62 3.36 -5.13
C THR A 102 11.37 3.31 -6.46
N ARG A 103 11.70 2.10 -6.94
CA ARG A 103 12.35 1.92 -8.25
C ARG A 103 11.57 2.61 -9.37
N ASP A 104 10.26 2.40 -9.43
CA ASP A 104 9.43 2.92 -10.49
C ASP A 104 9.31 4.45 -10.41
N ARG A 105 9.25 5.01 -9.19
CA ARG A 105 9.28 6.46 -8.96
C ARG A 105 10.58 7.12 -9.45
N GLU A 106 11.70 6.43 -9.27
CA GLU A 106 13.02 6.89 -9.71
C GLU A 106 13.30 6.61 -11.20
N ALA A 107 12.34 6.03 -11.92
CA ALA A 107 12.49 5.58 -13.31
C ALA A 107 13.70 4.65 -13.50
N ASP A 108 14.04 3.87 -12.47
CA ASP A 108 15.12 2.88 -12.56
C ASP A 108 14.69 1.70 -13.43
N ASP A 109 15.50 1.44 -14.47
CA ASP A 109 15.22 0.48 -15.51
C ASP A 109 15.71 -0.95 -15.18
N ARG A 110 16.31 -1.16 -14.01
CA ARG A 110 16.65 -2.51 -13.52
C ARG A 110 15.38 -3.34 -13.32
N ARG A 111 15.47 -4.65 -13.57
CA ARG A 111 14.37 -5.60 -13.48
C ARG A 111 14.75 -6.80 -12.62
N LEU A 112 13.75 -7.47 -12.07
CA LEU A 112 13.92 -8.73 -11.35
C LEU A 112 13.74 -9.93 -12.28
N CYS A 113 14.39 -11.06 -11.98
CA CYS A 113 14.07 -12.30 -12.69
C CYS A 113 12.60 -12.70 -12.48
N LEU A 114 12.00 -12.35 -11.33
CA LEU A 114 10.58 -12.58 -11.04
C LEU A 114 9.62 -11.91 -12.03
N GLU A 115 10.03 -10.81 -12.65
CA GLU A 115 9.23 -10.10 -13.66
C GLU A 115 9.39 -10.73 -15.06
N CYS A 116 10.36 -11.63 -15.25
CA CYS A 116 10.70 -12.20 -16.56
C CYS A 116 9.85 -13.42 -16.93
N VAL A 117 9.39 -13.49 -18.18
CA VAL A 117 8.63 -14.65 -18.71
C VAL A 117 9.50 -15.90 -18.83
N HIS A 118 10.82 -15.74 -18.92
CA HIS A 118 11.77 -16.86 -19.05
C HIS A 118 12.16 -17.49 -17.70
N LEU A 119 11.78 -16.90 -16.57
CA LEU A 119 11.98 -17.54 -15.28
C LEU A 119 11.11 -18.80 -15.20
N ALA A 120 11.71 -19.92 -14.85
CA ALA A 120 11.05 -21.22 -14.71
C ALA A 120 11.30 -21.81 -13.31
N GLY A 121 10.46 -22.78 -12.93
CA GLY A 121 10.52 -23.40 -11.61
C GLY A 121 9.83 -22.56 -10.52
N HIS A 122 10.11 -22.91 -9.27
CA HIS A 122 9.62 -22.25 -8.06
C HIS A 122 10.77 -22.01 -7.08
N ALA A 123 10.48 -21.42 -5.92
CA ALA A 123 11.48 -21.16 -4.89
C ALA A 123 12.36 -22.37 -4.59
N GLY A 124 13.67 -22.15 -4.58
CA GLY A 124 14.71 -23.16 -4.39
C GLY A 124 15.19 -23.88 -5.66
N ILE A 125 14.40 -23.88 -6.74
CA ILE A 125 14.73 -24.56 -8.01
C ILE A 125 14.51 -23.66 -9.23
N TRP A 126 14.58 -22.35 -9.06
CA TRP A 126 14.43 -21.41 -10.17
C TRP A 126 15.53 -21.58 -11.20
N GLY A 127 15.19 -21.36 -12.47
CA GLY A 127 16.16 -21.34 -13.56
C GLY A 127 15.76 -20.39 -14.67
N CYS A 128 16.74 -19.90 -15.43
CA CYS A 128 16.50 -19.04 -16.58
C CYS A 128 16.39 -19.88 -17.86
N LYS A 129 15.24 -19.87 -18.54
CA LYS A 129 15.08 -20.52 -19.86
C LYS A 129 15.84 -19.80 -20.98
N ASN A 130 16.14 -18.51 -20.80
CA ASN A 130 16.90 -17.69 -21.74
C ASN A 130 18.35 -17.46 -21.27
N TRP A 131 18.92 -18.45 -20.59
CA TRP A 131 20.20 -18.36 -19.87
C TRP A 131 21.37 -17.88 -20.74
N GLN A 132 21.41 -18.27 -22.01
CA GLN A 132 22.49 -17.92 -22.93
C GLN A 132 22.46 -16.42 -23.26
N ARG A 133 21.28 -15.89 -23.61
CA ARG A 133 21.11 -14.46 -23.90
C ARG A 133 21.21 -13.60 -22.64
N ALA A 134 20.75 -14.14 -21.51
CA ALA A 134 20.86 -13.50 -20.20
C ALA A 134 22.29 -13.52 -19.62
N GLY A 135 23.24 -14.24 -20.23
CA GLY A 135 24.61 -14.36 -19.72
C GLY A 135 24.73 -15.08 -18.38
N VAL A 136 23.71 -15.83 -17.96
CA VAL A 136 23.65 -16.52 -16.66
C VAL A 136 24.49 -17.79 -16.65
N ALA A 137 24.57 -18.49 -17.78
CA ALA A 137 25.27 -19.77 -17.90
C ALA A 137 25.83 -20.00 -19.30
N THR A 138 26.74 -20.96 -19.44
CA THR A 138 27.24 -21.46 -20.74
C THR A 138 26.57 -22.77 -21.17
N LYS A 139 25.88 -23.44 -20.25
CA LYS A 139 25.15 -24.70 -20.46
C LYS A 139 23.81 -24.65 -19.73
N PRO A 140 22.75 -25.30 -20.26
CA PRO A 140 21.41 -25.24 -19.67
C PRO A 140 21.35 -25.81 -18.25
N GLN A 141 22.13 -26.85 -17.96
CA GLN A 141 22.23 -27.48 -16.64
C GLN A 141 22.81 -26.56 -15.54
N HIS A 142 23.45 -25.44 -15.92
CA HIS A 142 23.96 -24.44 -14.96
C HIS A 142 23.08 -23.18 -14.92
N ALA A 143 21.90 -23.20 -15.54
CA ALA A 143 20.99 -22.06 -15.60
C ALA A 143 20.15 -21.86 -14.31
N GLN A 144 20.45 -22.61 -13.24
CA GLN A 144 19.78 -22.47 -11.95
C GLN A 144 20.13 -21.12 -11.32
N LEU A 145 19.13 -20.45 -10.76
CA LEU A 145 19.26 -19.15 -10.14
C LEU A 145 19.11 -19.26 -8.62
N SER A 146 19.97 -18.56 -7.89
CA SER A 146 19.82 -18.41 -6.45
C SER A 146 18.65 -17.46 -6.13
N VAL A 147 18.06 -17.61 -4.94
CA VAL A 147 17.01 -16.69 -4.46
C VAL A 147 17.51 -15.24 -4.50
N ALA A 148 18.75 -15.00 -4.07
CA ALA A 148 19.36 -13.67 -4.05
C ALA A 148 19.38 -13.03 -5.45
N LEU A 149 19.76 -13.78 -6.48
CA LEU A 149 19.78 -13.27 -7.86
C LEU A 149 18.36 -13.03 -8.39
N VAL A 150 17.41 -13.90 -8.05
CA VAL A 150 16.02 -13.81 -8.51
C VAL A 150 15.31 -12.54 -8.02
N ILE A 151 15.64 -12.09 -6.80
CA ILE A 151 15.03 -10.90 -6.16
C ILE A 151 15.87 -9.62 -6.25
N GLN A 152 17.04 -9.68 -6.88
CA GLN A 152 17.93 -8.53 -7.02
C GLN A 152 17.60 -7.73 -8.30
N PRO A 153 17.41 -6.39 -8.23
CA PRO A 153 17.30 -5.56 -9.42
C PRO A 153 18.58 -5.59 -10.24
N GLN A 154 18.49 -6.04 -11.49
CA GLN A 154 19.62 -6.18 -12.42
C GLN A 154 19.23 -5.71 -13.82
N ARG A 155 20.22 -5.41 -14.66
CA ARG A 155 20.04 -5.28 -16.11
C ARG A 155 20.33 -6.64 -16.74
N CYS A 156 19.49 -7.08 -17.67
CA CYS A 156 19.62 -8.38 -18.31
C CYS A 156 19.21 -8.30 -19.77
N ASP A 157 20.13 -8.60 -20.69
CA ASP A 157 19.91 -8.53 -22.14
C ASP A 157 18.98 -9.63 -22.68
N GLY A 158 18.70 -10.64 -21.84
CA GLY A 158 17.74 -11.70 -22.12
C GLY A 158 16.40 -11.54 -21.40
N PHE A 159 16.17 -10.40 -20.76
CA PHE A 159 14.91 -10.10 -20.08
C PHE A 159 13.77 -9.88 -21.08
N MET A 160 12.59 -10.37 -20.72
CA MET A 160 11.34 -10.11 -21.43
C MET A 160 10.19 -10.18 -20.44
N ASP A 161 9.34 -9.17 -20.39
CA ASP A 161 8.10 -9.19 -19.61
C ASP A 161 6.90 -9.66 -20.45
N GLN A 162 5.73 -9.79 -19.81
CA GLN A 162 4.51 -10.27 -20.47
C GLN A 162 4.05 -9.32 -21.58
N ASN A 163 4.13 -8.01 -21.36
CA ASN A 163 3.69 -7.00 -22.33
C ASN A 163 4.56 -7.02 -23.60
N GLN A 164 5.88 -7.18 -23.44
CA GLN A 164 6.82 -7.33 -24.54
C GLN A 164 6.61 -8.64 -25.29
N GLN A 165 6.31 -9.73 -24.58
CA GLN A 165 6.07 -11.03 -25.20
C GLN A 165 4.83 -11.02 -26.11
N GLU A 166 3.75 -10.33 -25.72
CA GLU A 166 2.53 -10.21 -26.52
C GLU A 166 2.75 -9.42 -27.81
N THR A 167 3.66 -8.44 -27.80
CA THR A 167 3.96 -7.61 -28.98
C THR A 167 4.74 -8.36 -30.07
N ILE A 168 5.45 -9.43 -29.69
CA ILE A 168 6.32 -10.20 -30.60
C ILE A 168 5.57 -11.37 -31.27
N ARG A 169 4.37 -11.71 -30.78
CA ARG A 169 3.52 -12.78 -31.33
C ARG A 169 2.66 -12.30 -32.48
#